data_AF-F3YXK3-F1
#
_entry.id   AF-F3YXK3-F1
#
_cell.length_a   1.000
_cell.length_b   1.000
_cell.length_c   1.000
_cell.angle_alpha   90.00
_cell.angle_beta   90.00
_cell.angle_gamma   90.00
#
_symmetry.space_group_name_H-M   'P 1'
#
loop_
_entity.id
_entity.type
_entity.pdbx_description
1 polymer ?
#
loop_
_entity_poly.entity_id
_entity_poly.type
_entity_poly.pdbx_seq_one_letter_code
_entity_poly.pdbx_strand_id
1 'polypeptide(L)'
;MMKPQPKYSSLCAQINALGACPDELALARIRRAAQAFKPHDPAGANDVLGQVSCLAGDIGAMLRHHRQAIRLSCGYRRFRRNYAMSLLRQGLLDEAAHVAGQLHDEAPGDLASLDICLHVLFLLGLQDKYAACLADWKAKAADRTHPTELLAMEENEGRDDRASRDLGTQRSL
;
A
#
# COMPACT_ATOMS: atom_id res chain seq x y z
N MET A 1 -3.78 -11.96 -21.65
CA MET A 1 -3.34 -11.05 -20.57
C MET A 1 -1.88 -10.68 -20.81
N MET A 2 -1.59 -9.44 -21.23
CA MET A 2 -0.22 -9.06 -21.59
C MET A 2 0.58 -8.78 -20.31
N LYS A 3 1.57 -9.62 -20.02
CA LYS A 3 2.49 -9.39 -18.89
C LYS A 3 3.43 -8.23 -19.26
N PRO A 4 3.75 -7.32 -18.32
CA PRO A 4 4.67 -6.21 -18.60
C PRO A 4 6.04 -6.72 -19.04
N GLN A 5 6.77 -5.89 -19.79
CA GLN A 5 8.08 -6.25 -20.29
C GLN A 5 9.14 -6.39 -19.19
N PRO A 6 10.26 -7.10 -19.40
CA PRO A 6 11.34 -7.24 -18.40
C PRO A 6 11.85 -5.91 -17.85
N LYS A 7 11.86 -4.86 -18.68
CA LYS A 7 12.27 -3.50 -18.28
C LYS A 7 11.36 -2.94 -17.18
N TYR A 8 10.06 -3.17 -17.24
CA TYR A 8 9.11 -2.77 -16.20
C TYR A 8 9.46 -3.44 -14.87
N SER A 9 9.67 -4.76 -14.87
CA SER A 9 10.02 -5.52 -13.67
C SER A 9 11.34 -5.05 -13.05
N SER A 10 12.33 -4.75 -13.89
CA SER A 10 13.61 -4.19 -13.43
C SER A 10 13.45 -2.83 -12.76
N LEU A 11 12.62 -1.94 -13.32
CA LEU A 11 12.39 -0.61 -12.73
C LEU A 11 11.57 -0.69 -11.44
N CYS A 12 10.60 -1.61 -11.36
CA CYS A 12 9.90 -1.88 -10.10
C CYS A 12 10.86 -2.40 -9.01
N ALA A 13 11.81 -3.26 -9.38
CA ALA A 13 12.82 -3.73 -8.43
C ALA A 13 13.73 -2.59 -7.95
N GLN A 14 14.12 -1.68 -8.84
CA GLN A 14 14.88 -0.47 -8.46
C GLN A 14 14.08 0.40 -7.50
N ILE A 15 12.79 0.64 -7.77
CA ILE A 15 11.90 1.38 -6.86
C ILE A 15 11.80 0.68 -5.51
N ASN A 16 11.65 -0.64 -5.46
CA ASN A 16 11.54 -1.36 -4.19
C ASN A 16 12.85 -1.34 -3.38
N ALA A 17 13.99 -1.20 -4.04
CA ALA A 17 15.28 -1.01 -3.39
C ALA A 17 15.47 0.42 -2.85
N LEU A 18 14.62 1.36 -3.27
CA LEU A 18 14.56 2.67 -2.66
C LEU A 18 13.90 2.58 -1.28
N GLY A 19 14.52 3.21 -0.29
CA GLY A 19 13.90 3.38 1.03
C GLY A 19 12.69 4.32 0.99
N ALA A 20 12.14 4.63 2.17
CA ALA A 20 10.96 5.50 2.29
C ALA A 20 11.20 6.93 1.78
N CYS A 21 12.44 7.42 1.91
CA CYS A 21 12.87 8.76 1.48
C CYS A 21 14.04 8.64 0.49
N PRO A 22 13.78 8.30 -0.78
CA PRO A 22 14.84 8.22 -1.79
C PRO A 22 15.40 9.59 -2.15
N ASP A 23 16.67 9.62 -2.55
CA ASP A 23 17.25 10.82 -3.12
C ASP A 23 16.62 11.18 -4.48
N GLU A 24 16.58 12.48 -4.78
CA GLU A 24 15.93 13.01 -5.98
C GLU A 24 16.61 12.52 -7.28
N LEU A 25 17.92 12.28 -7.25
CA LEU A 25 18.70 11.83 -8.39
C LEU A 25 18.32 10.39 -8.79
N ALA A 26 18.11 9.50 -7.83
CA ALA A 26 17.64 8.15 -8.03
C ALA A 26 16.25 8.15 -8.67
N LEU A 27 15.32 8.97 -8.15
CA LEU A 27 14.00 9.14 -8.73
C LEU A 27 14.07 9.70 -10.16
N ALA A 28 14.92 10.69 -10.41
CA ALA A 28 15.10 11.28 -11.74
C ALA A 28 15.64 10.26 -12.76
N ARG A 29 16.57 9.39 -12.36
CA ARG A 29 17.11 8.32 -13.20
C ARG A 29 16.03 7.31 -13.60
N ILE A 30 15.24 6.84 -12.63
CA ILE A 30 14.13 5.91 -12.88
C ILE A 30 13.06 6.57 -13.75
N ARG A 31 12.72 7.84 -13.49
CA ARG A 31 11.77 8.62 -14.28
C ARG A 31 12.19 8.70 -15.75
N ARG A 32 13.46 9.05 -16.00
CA ARG A 32 14.01 9.12 -17.36
C ARG A 32 13.99 7.77 -18.05
N ALA A 33 14.37 6.70 -17.34
CA ALA A 33 14.30 5.34 -17.87
C ALA A 33 12.86 4.97 -18.23
N ALA A 34 11.89 5.32 -17.38
CA ALA A 34 10.47 5.08 -17.61
C ALA A 34 9.93 5.80 -18.85
N GLN A 35 10.30 7.06 -19.03
CA GLN A 35 9.96 7.84 -20.22
C GLN A 35 10.54 7.22 -21.50
N ALA A 36 11.79 6.74 -21.45
CA ALA A 36 12.46 6.15 -22.60
C ALA A 36 11.81 4.84 -23.08
N PHE A 37 11.29 3.99 -22.19
CA PHE A 37 10.64 2.74 -22.59
C PHE A 37 9.13 2.86 -22.84
N LYS A 38 8.53 4.01 -22.53
CA LYS A 38 7.09 4.27 -22.70
C LYS A 38 6.55 3.96 -24.10
N PRO A 39 7.26 4.20 -25.22
CA PRO A 39 6.78 3.80 -26.54
C PRO A 39 6.58 2.28 -26.72
N HIS A 40 7.27 1.46 -25.92
CA HIS A 40 7.25 -0.01 -26.03
C HIS A 40 6.28 -0.67 -25.04
N ASP A 41 6.12 -0.08 -23.86
CA ASP A 41 5.19 -0.54 -22.83
C ASP A 41 4.60 0.66 -22.09
N PRO A 42 3.58 1.31 -22.68
CA PRO A 42 3.00 2.53 -22.12
C PRO A 42 2.28 2.27 -20.80
N ALA A 43 1.72 1.07 -20.59
CA ALA A 43 1.04 0.73 -19.35
C ALA A 43 2.05 0.58 -18.20
N GLY A 44 3.10 -0.22 -18.40
CA GLY A 44 4.17 -0.40 -17.42
C GLY A 44 4.93 0.91 -17.14
N ALA A 45 5.20 1.72 -18.17
CA ALA A 45 5.86 3.01 -17.98
C ALA A 45 5.03 3.98 -17.15
N ASN A 46 3.70 4.04 -17.36
CA ASN A 46 2.84 4.86 -16.54
C ASN A 46 2.76 4.34 -15.09
N ASP A 47 2.74 3.04 -14.85
CA ASP A 47 2.77 2.51 -13.48
C ASP A 47 4.06 2.88 -12.75
N VAL A 48 5.22 2.76 -13.41
CA VAL A 48 6.53 3.20 -12.85
C VAL A 48 6.54 4.70 -12.59
N LEU A 49 6.03 5.52 -13.52
CA LEU A 49 5.93 6.97 -13.32
C LEU A 49 5.01 7.32 -12.15
N GLY A 50 3.90 6.59 -11.96
CA GLY A 50 2.99 6.77 -10.83
C GLY A 50 3.67 6.48 -9.49
N GLN A 51 4.44 5.40 -9.41
CA GLN A 51 5.23 5.06 -8.22
C GLN A 51 6.32 6.11 -7.92
N VAL A 52 7.04 6.57 -8.96
CA VAL A 52 8.06 7.64 -8.80
C VAL A 52 7.43 8.95 -8.35
N SER A 53 6.28 9.33 -8.90
CA SER A 53 5.54 10.53 -8.48
C SER A 53 5.06 10.43 -7.03
N CYS A 54 4.62 9.24 -6.61
CA CYS A 54 4.29 8.97 -5.21
C CYS A 54 5.51 9.20 -4.30
N LEU A 55 6.67 8.62 -4.61
CA LEU A 55 7.88 8.81 -3.82
C LEU A 55 8.39 10.26 -3.82
N ALA A 56 8.08 11.04 -4.86
CA ALA A 56 8.38 12.46 -4.94
C ALA A 56 7.34 13.36 -4.25
N GLY A 57 6.25 12.81 -3.72
CA GLY A 57 5.15 13.58 -3.13
C GLY A 57 4.25 14.32 -4.13
N ASP A 58 4.39 14.06 -5.44
CA ASP A 58 3.53 14.66 -6.47
C ASP A 58 2.25 13.82 -6.64
N ILE A 59 1.27 14.09 -5.78
CA ILE A 59 -0.05 13.42 -5.77
C ILE A 59 -0.74 13.57 -7.13
N GLY A 60 -0.67 14.75 -7.74
CA GLY A 60 -1.33 15.02 -9.02
C GLY A 60 -0.81 14.14 -10.15
N ALA A 61 0.52 14.06 -10.30
CA ALA A 61 1.15 13.19 -11.30
C ALA A 61 0.95 11.71 -10.97
N MET A 62 1.05 11.32 -9.69
CA MET A 62 0.79 9.97 -9.23
C MET A 62 -0.59 9.47 -9.68
N LEU A 63 -1.65 10.24 -9.38
CA LEU A 63 -3.02 9.90 -9.76
C LEU A 63 -3.17 9.77 -11.29
N ARG A 64 -2.64 10.73 -12.06
CA ARG A 64 -2.73 10.71 -13.53
C ARG A 64 -2.05 9.48 -14.12
N HIS A 65 -0.85 9.16 -13.65
CA HIS A 65 -0.06 8.04 -14.19
C HIS A 65 -0.66 6.68 -13.82
N HIS A 66 -1.05 6.46 -12.57
CA HIS A 66 -1.70 5.21 -12.18
C HIS A 66 -3.03 4.99 -12.93
N ARG A 67 -3.87 6.02 -13.05
CA ARG A 67 -5.11 5.93 -13.84
C ARG A 67 -4.81 5.59 -15.30
N GLN A 68 -3.74 6.14 -15.89
CA GLN A 68 -3.36 5.80 -17.26
C GLN A 68 -2.90 4.34 -17.38
N ALA A 69 -2.08 3.83 -16.46
CA ALA A 69 -1.63 2.45 -16.46
C ALA A 69 -2.81 1.46 -16.38
N ILE A 70 -3.75 1.72 -15.46
CA ILE A 70 -4.96 0.91 -15.26
C ILE A 70 -5.86 0.97 -16.50
N ARG A 71 -6.05 2.15 -17.11
CA ARG A 71 -6.85 2.26 -18.36
C ARG A 71 -6.24 1.47 -19.52
N LEU A 72 -4.91 1.49 -19.64
CA LEU A 72 -4.21 0.79 -20.72
C LEU A 72 -4.19 -0.74 -20.53
N SER A 73 -4.29 -1.23 -19.29
CA SER A 73 -4.35 -2.67 -19.01
C SER A 73 -5.20 -2.96 -17.77
N CYS A 74 -6.51 -2.88 -17.94
CA CYS A 74 -7.48 -3.03 -16.85
C CYS A 74 -7.44 -4.41 -16.18
N GLY A 75 -7.06 -5.45 -16.92
CA GLY A 75 -6.95 -6.82 -16.41
C GLY A 75 -5.66 -7.10 -15.62
N TYR A 76 -4.67 -6.19 -15.62
CA TYR A 76 -3.42 -6.41 -14.91
C TYR A 76 -3.49 -5.88 -13.47
N ARG A 77 -3.94 -6.75 -12.56
CA ARG A 77 -4.19 -6.44 -11.13
C ARG A 77 -3.05 -5.73 -10.40
N ARG A 78 -1.79 -5.98 -10.80
CA ARG A 78 -0.61 -5.35 -10.18
C ARG A 78 -0.65 -3.82 -10.26
N PHE A 79 -1.17 -3.25 -11.34
CA PHE A 79 -1.28 -1.78 -11.47
C PHE A 79 -2.26 -1.20 -10.44
N ARG A 80 -3.41 -1.84 -10.21
CA ARG A 80 -4.33 -1.43 -9.14
C ARG A 80 -3.71 -1.60 -7.76
N ARG A 81 -2.91 -2.65 -7.53
CA ARG A 81 -2.21 -2.87 -6.26
C ARG A 81 -1.18 -1.75 -5.99
N ASN A 82 -0.35 -1.41 -6.97
CA ASN A 82 0.62 -0.32 -6.85
C ASN A 82 -0.07 1.02 -6.65
N TYR A 83 -1.22 1.23 -7.29
CA TYR A 83 -2.05 2.41 -7.08
C TYR A 83 -2.59 2.49 -5.65
N ALA A 84 -3.20 1.41 -5.13
CA ALA A 84 -3.69 1.35 -3.75
C ALA A 84 -2.59 1.61 -2.71
N MET A 85 -1.40 1.02 -2.92
CA MET A 85 -0.23 1.28 -2.08
C MET A 85 0.24 2.74 -2.15
N SER A 86 0.18 3.35 -3.34
CA SER A 86 0.54 4.76 -3.51
C SER A 86 -0.46 5.68 -2.83
N LEU A 87 -1.76 5.38 -2.92
CA LEU A 87 -2.82 6.10 -2.20
C LEU A 87 -2.61 6.03 -0.68
N LEU A 88 -2.38 4.82 -0.15
CA LEU A 88 -2.06 4.60 1.26
C LEU A 88 -0.86 5.45 1.71
N ARG A 89 0.23 5.44 0.94
CA ARG A 89 1.44 6.22 1.25
C ARG A 89 1.21 7.73 1.27
N GLN A 90 0.30 8.24 0.45
CA GLN A 90 -0.06 9.66 0.41
C GLN A 90 -1.18 10.03 1.41
N GLY A 91 -1.65 9.10 2.23
CA GLY A 91 -2.73 9.34 3.20
C GLY A 91 -4.11 9.48 2.57
N LEU A 92 -4.29 9.07 1.31
CA LEU A 92 -5.59 9.03 0.62
C LEU A 92 -6.32 7.73 1.01
N LEU A 93 -6.68 7.64 2.29
CA LEU A 93 -7.09 6.39 2.95
C LEU A 93 -8.44 5.87 2.43
N ASP A 94 -9.41 6.74 2.18
CA ASP A 94 -10.73 6.33 1.68
C ASP A 94 -10.62 5.73 0.27
N GLU A 95 -9.86 6.37 -0.62
CA GLU A 95 -9.62 5.83 -1.96
C GLU A 95 -8.78 4.55 -1.91
N ALA A 96 -7.78 4.48 -1.03
CA ALA A 96 -7.00 3.27 -0.83
C ALA A 96 -7.89 2.11 -0.37
N ALA A 97 -8.81 2.36 0.58
CA ALA A 97 -9.77 1.37 1.08
C ALA A 97 -10.67 0.85 -0.04
N HIS A 98 -11.18 1.76 -0.86
CA HIS A 98 -12.04 1.41 -1.98
C HIS A 98 -11.32 0.51 -3.00
N VAL A 99 -10.11 0.89 -3.44
CA VAL A 99 -9.36 0.12 -4.44
C VAL A 99 -8.87 -1.23 -3.87
N ALA A 100 -8.41 -1.26 -2.61
CA ALA A 100 -7.95 -2.48 -1.98
C ALA A 100 -9.11 -3.45 -1.71
N GLY A 101 -10.28 -2.94 -1.31
CA GLY A 101 -11.51 -3.73 -1.17
C GLY A 101 -11.92 -4.39 -2.48
N GLN A 102 -11.97 -3.63 -3.58
CA GLN A 102 -12.26 -4.20 -4.91
C GLN A 102 -11.25 -5.30 -5.33
N LEU A 103 -9.96 -5.07 -5.04
CA LEU A 103 -8.94 -6.07 -5.31
C LEU A 103 -9.17 -7.35 -4.49
N HIS A 104 -9.52 -7.21 -3.22
CA HIS A 104 -9.83 -8.33 -2.34
C HIS A 104 -11.08 -9.09 -2.81
N ASP A 105 -12.17 -8.38 -3.11
CA ASP A 105 -13.44 -8.99 -3.56
C ASP A 105 -13.28 -9.82 -4.85
N GLU A 106 -12.46 -9.33 -5.78
CA GLU A 106 -12.16 -10.05 -7.03
C GLU A 106 -11.29 -11.30 -6.85
N ALA A 107 -10.43 -11.33 -5.82
CA ALA A 107 -9.54 -12.45 -5.56
C ALA A 107 -9.34 -12.62 -4.04
N PRO A 108 -10.36 -13.18 -3.35
CA PRO A 108 -10.34 -13.34 -1.91
C PRO A 108 -9.24 -14.34 -1.53
N GLY A 109 -8.09 -13.80 -1.15
CA GLY A 109 -6.91 -14.56 -0.74
C GLY A 109 -5.57 -14.12 -1.31
N ASP A 110 -5.56 -13.08 -2.13
CA ASP A 110 -4.32 -12.36 -2.45
C ASP A 110 -3.80 -11.62 -1.21
N LEU A 111 -2.85 -12.23 -0.49
CA LEU A 111 -2.26 -11.69 0.73
C LEU A 111 -1.77 -10.24 0.56
N ALA A 112 -1.22 -9.90 -0.61
CA ALA A 112 -0.74 -8.54 -0.85
C ALA A 112 -1.85 -7.49 -0.94
N SER A 113 -3.07 -7.88 -1.35
CA SER A 113 -4.23 -6.98 -1.31
C SER A 113 -4.79 -6.87 0.11
N LEU A 114 -4.80 -7.99 0.84
CA LEU A 114 -5.18 -8.02 2.26
C LEU A 114 -4.24 -7.19 3.13
N ASP A 115 -2.92 -7.22 2.88
CA ASP A 115 -1.93 -6.40 3.57
C ASP A 115 -2.30 -4.90 3.46
N ILE A 116 -2.68 -4.44 2.25
CA ILE A 116 -3.10 -3.05 2.03
C ILE A 116 -4.41 -2.76 2.77
N CYS A 117 -5.41 -3.64 2.67
CA CYS A 117 -6.67 -3.50 3.40
C CYS A 117 -6.43 -3.35 4.90
N LEU A 118 -5.58 -4.20 5.49
CA LEU A 118 -5.29 -4.16 6.93
C LEU A 118 -4.67 -2.84 7.36
N HIS A 119 -3.68 -2.33 6.62
CA HIS A 119 -3.08 -1.03 6.94
C HIS A 119 -4.10 0.12 6.84
N VAL A 120 -4.91 0.13 5.78
CA VAL A 120 -5.91 1.19 5.58
C VAL A 120 -7.01 1.13 6.63
N LEU A 121 -7.56 -0.05 6.92
CA LEU A 121 -8.63 -0.24 7.90
C LEU A 121 -8.16 0.09 9.32
N PHE A 122 -6.92 -0.27 9.65
CA PHE A 122 -6.28 0.11 10.90
C PHE A 122 -6.18 1.64 11.03
N LEU A 123 -5.63 2.33 10.02
CA LEU A 123 -5.47 3.78 10.03
C LEU A 123 -6.79 4.55 10.03
N LEU A 124 -7.85 4.00 9.42
CA LEU A 124 -9.20 4.57 9.46
C LEU A 124 -9.94 4.25 10.78
N GLY A 125 -9.38 3.41 11.65
CA GLY A 125 -10.03 2.99 12.90
C GLY A 125 -11.27 2.13 12.70
N LEU A 126 -11.41 1.47 11.54
CA LEU A 126 -12.58 0.65 11.19
C LEU A 126 -12.45 -0.76 11.78
N GLN A 127 -12.55 -0.87 13.11
CA GLN A 127 -12.21 -2.07 13.89
C GLN A 127 -12.94 -3.33 13.45
N ASP A 128 -14.25 -3.28 13.19
CA ASP A 128 -15.02 -4.47 12.77
C ASP A 128 -14.54 -5.02 11.43
N LYS A 129 -14.31 -4.12 10.46
CA LYS A 129 -13.80 -4.48 9.14
C LYS A 129 -12.34 -4.97 9.23
N TYR A 130 -11.54 -4.32 10.07
CA TYR A 130 -10.17 -4.71 10.34
C TYR A 130 -10.11 -6.14 10.91
N ALA A 131 -10.90 -6.45 11.93
CA ALA A 131 -10.94 -7.77 12.56
C ALA A 131 -11.35 -8.87 11.56
N ALA A 132 -12.38 -8.62 10.75
CA ALA A 132 -12.79 -9.54 9.69
C ALA A 132 -11.69 -9.76 8.64
N CYS A 133 -11.05 -8.67 8.19
CA CYS A 133 -9.94 -8.73 7.24
C CYS A 133 -8.72 -9.46 7.83
N LEU A 134 -8.43 -9.27 9.12
CA LEU A 134 -7.29 -9.89 9.80
C LEU A 134 -7.51 -11.39 9.97
N ALA A 135 -8.73 -11.81 10.31
CA ALA A 135 -9.08 -13.22 10.34
C ALA A 135 -8.89 -13.88 8.97
N ASP A 136 -9.34 -13.21 7.89
CA ASP A 136 -9.18 -13.72 6.52
C ASP A 136 -7.71 -13.81 6.08
N TRP A 137 -6.90 -12.83 6.48
CA TRP A 137 -5.45 -12.83 6.27
C TRP A 137 -4.76 -13.95 7.03
N LYS A 138 -5.06 -14.13 8.33
CA LYS A 138 -4.47 -15.17 9.18
C LYS A 138 -4.76 -16.57 8.66
N ALA A 139 -5.98 -16.81 8.16
CA ALA A 139 -6.34 -18.08 7.54
C ALA A 139 -5.43 -18.44 6.35
N LYS A 140 -4.71 -17.48 5.76
CA LYS A 140 -3.89 -17.64 4.56
C LYS A 140 -2.39 -17.39 4.80
N ALA A 141 -2.04 -16.71 5.88
CA ALA A 141 -0.67 -16.27 6.14
C ALA A 141 0.19 -17.30 6.90
N ALA A 142 -0.33 -18.52 7.13
CA ALA A 142 0.31 -19.54 7.96
C ALA A 142 0.69 -18.96 9.34
N ASP A 143 1.92 -19.20 9.82
CA ASP A 143 2.38 -18.76 11.14
C ASP A 143 2.91 -17.30 11.17
N ARG A 144 2.59 -16.49 10.16
CA ARG A 144 3.02 -15.08 10.11
C ARG A 144 2.09 -14.23 10.97
N THR A 145 2.67 -13.24 11.63
CA THR A 145 1.94 -12.14 12.28
C THR A 145 1.94 -10.91 11.38
N HIS A 146 0.79 -10.24 11.24
CA HIS A 146 0.73 -9.02 10.44
C HIS A 146 1.26 -7.82 11.25
N PRO A 147 2.02 -6.88 10.65
CA PRO A 147 2.60 -5.74 11.40
C PRO A 147 1.58 -4.89 12.16
N THR A 148 0.38 -4.66 11.60
CA THR A 148 -0.67 -3.89 12.28
C THR A 148 -1.24 -4.59 13.52
N GLU A 149 -1.12 -5.92 13.61
CA GLU A 149 -1.52 -6.66 14.79
C GLU A 149 -0.59 -6.36 15.96
N LEU A 150 0.72 -6.33 15.71
CA LEU A 150 1.72 -5.96 16.71
C LEU A 150 1.48 -4.53 17.23
N LEU A 151 1.22 -3.59 16.32
CA LEU A 151 0.91 -2.19 16.69
C LEU A 151 -0.37 -2.08 17.52
N ALA A 152 -1.42 -2.83 17.16
CA ALA A 152 -2.67 -2.85 17.92
C ALA A 152 -2.50 -3.43 19.33
N MET A 153 -1.60 -4.41 19.51
CA MET A 153 -1.28 -4.99 20.81
C MET A 153 -0.53 -3.98 21.70
N GLU A 154 0.48 -3.30 21.16
CA GLU A 154 1.23 -2.25 21.88
C GLU A 154 0.32 -1.10 22.35
N GLU A 155 -0.65 -0.68 21.52
CA GLU A 155 -1.64 0.34 21.88
C GLU A 155 -2.58 -0.07 23.02
N ASN A 156 -2.86 -1.38 23.14
CA ASN A 156 -3.72 -1.91 24.19
C ASN A 156 -2.96 -2.07 25.51
N GLU A 157 -1.73 -2.63 25.48
CA GLU A 157 -0.87 -2.73 26.66
C GLU A 157 -0.60 -1.35 27.27
N GLY A 158 -0.33 -0.34 26.43
CA GLY A 158 -0.13 1.04 26.88
C GLY A 158 -1.39 1.71 27.44
N ARG A 159 -2.60 1.21 27.11
CA ARG A 159 -3.87 1.68 27.69
C ARG A 159 -4.13 1.07 29.06
N ASP A 160 -3.91 -0.23 29.20
CA ASP A 160 -4.11 -0.95 30.47
C ASP A 160 -3.13 -0.46 31.56
N ASP A 161 -1.89 -0.12 31.18
CA ASP A 161 -0.90 0.50 32.07
C ASP A 161 -1.33 1.88 32.57
N ARG A 162 -1.98 2.70 31.73
CA ARG A 162 -2.49 4.03 32.12
C ARG A 162 -3.71 3.90 33.03
N ALA A 163 -4.66 3.04 32.68
CA ALA A 163 -5.85 2.78 33.49
C ALA A 163 -5.48 2.27 34.89
N SER A 164 -4.46 1.42 34.99
CA SER A 164 -3.95 0.89 36.27
C SER A 164 -3.31 1.97 37.16
N ARG A 165 -2.65 2.98 36.58
CA ARG A 165 -2.07 4.12 37.33
C ARG A 165 -3.13 5.09 37.83
N ASP A 166 -4.17 5.35 37.03
CA ASP A 166 -5.26 6.26 37.43
C ASP A 166 -6.08 5.67 38.60
N LEU A 167 -6.31 4.35 38.59
CA LEU A 167 -6.98 3.64 39.70
C LEU A 167 -6.12 3.54 40.98
N GLY A 168 -4.79 3.51 40.85
CA GLY A 168 -3.86 3.55 41.99
C GLY A 168 -3.84 4.92 42.68
N THR A 169 -4.04 6.00 41.93
CA THR A 169 -4.00 7.38 42.46
C THR A 169 -5.30 7.76 43.18
N GLN A 170 -6.44 7.17 42.82
CA GLN A 170 -7.72 7.40 43.50
C GLN A 170 -7.90 6.62 44.82
N ARG A 171 -6.98 5.72 45.19
CA ARG A 171 -7.03 4.94 46.44
C ARG A 171 -6.17 5.49 47.59
N SER A 172 -5.60 6.69 47.43
CA SER A 172 -4.72 7.32 48.44
C SER A 172 -5.25 8.63 49.04
N LEU A 173 -6.58 8.84 49.03
CA LEU A 173 -7.26 9.92 49.75
C LEU A 173 -8.31 9.33 50.69
#